data_AF-A0A7S3J1Z3-F1
#
_entry.id   AF-A0A7S3J1Z3-F1
#
_cell.length_a   1.000
_cell.length_b   1.000
_cell.length_c   1.000
_cell.angle_alpha   90.00
_cell.angle_beta   90.00
_cell.angle_gamma   90.00
#
_symmetry.space_group_name_H-M   'P 1'
#
loop_
_entity.id
_entity.type
_entity.pdbx_description
1 polymer ?
#
loop_
_entity_poly.entity_id
_entity_poly.type
_entity_poly.pdbx_seq_one_letter_code
_entity_poly.pdbx_strand_id
1 'polypeptide(L)'
;MEHDVAKSILQGKADPLNSAFHVKYNMILSLMRLQDYRPEYLIKKSFRQFQNDKELPSIKKKIAKLHQEIQEITIENPKKVEEYFEIEKQIEKYRENVKEIYQREENIISFLVPGRIIRVKDMVNKIDWGWGIVINFT
;
A
#
# COMPACT_ATOMS: atom_id res chain seq x y z
N MET A 1 0.77 -19.05 2.40
CA MET A 1 1.12 -18.64 1.02
C MET A 1 -0.18 -18.45 0.28
N GLU A 2 -0.47 -17.20 -0.10
CA GLU A 2 -1.73 -16.85 -0.74
C GLU A 2 -1.89 -17.62 -2.06
N HIS A 3 -3.06 -18.22 -2.27
CA HIS A 3 -3.39 -19.07 -3.41
C HIS A 3 -3.03 -18.42 -4.76
N ASP A 4 -3.08 -17.10 -4.83
CA ASP A 4 -2.76 -16.32 -6.02
C ASP A 4 -1.25 -16.33 -6.36
N VAL A 5 -0.37 -16.40 -5.36
CA VAL A 5 1.09 -16.51 -5.56
C VAL A 5 1.44 -17.88 -6.15
N ALA A 6 0.81 -18.95 -5.64
CA ALA A 6 1.00 -20.29 -6.17
C ALA A 6 0.52 -20.39 -7.63
N LYS A 7 -0.61 -19.76 -7.94
CA LYS A 7 -1.13 -19.67 -9.31
C LYS A 7 -0.21 -18.87 -10.22
N SER A 8 0.36 -17.74 -9.77
CA SER A 8 1.30 -16.96 -10.58
C SER A 8 2.64 -17.67 -10.80
N ILE A 9 3.09 -18.51 -9.88
CA ILE A 9 4.32 -19.30 -10.07
C ILE A 9 4.10 -20.38 -11.14
N LEU A 10 2.93 -21.05 -11.12
CA LEU A 10 2.64 -22.17 -12.01
C LEU A 10 2.16 -21.74 -13.42
N GLN A 11 1.40 -20.65 -13.51
CA GLN A 11 0.76 -20.19 -14.75
C GLN A 11 1.22 -18.77 -15.16
N GLY A 12 2.23 -18.22 -14.50
CA GLY A 12 2.73 -16.88 -14.74
C GLY A 12 3.42 -16.71 -16.09
N LYS A 13 3.53 -15.45 -16.52
CA LYS A 13 4.41 -15.06 -17.62
C LYS A 13 5.85 -15.05 -17.12
N ALA A 14 6.80 -15.20 -18.04
CA ALA A 14 8.22 -15.02 -17.72
C ALA A 14 8.46 -13.62 -17.15
N ASP A 15 9.31 -13.54 -16.12
CA ASP A 15 9.63 -12.27 -15.47
C ASP A 15 10.41 -11.35 -16.42
N PRO A 16 10.11 -10.04 -16.43
CA PRO A 16 10.89 -9.08 -17.19
C PRO A 16 12.31 -8.99 -16.61
N LEU A 17 13.30 -8.88 -17.50
CA LEU A 17 14.70 -8.68 -17.08
C LEU A 17 14.87 -7.29 -16.48
N ASN A 18 14.82 -7.16 -15.15
CA ASN A 18 15.04 -5.90 -14.46
C ASN A 18 16.51 -5.73 -14.08
N SER A 19 17.04 -4.52 -14.29
CA SER A 19 18.44 -4.23 -14.00
C SER A 19 18.73 -4.13 -12.50
N ALA A 20 19.58 -5.01 -11.98
CA ALA A 20 20.14 -4.92 -10.62
C ALA A 20 21.40 -4.04 -10.52
N PHE A 21 21.67 -3.23 -11.56
CA PHE A 21 22.87 -2.38 -11.62
C PHE A 21 22.92 -1.42 -10.43
N HIS A 22 24.02 -1.40 -9.70
CA HIS A 22 24.27 -0.43 -8.63
C HIS A 22 25.76 -0.11 -8.58
N VAL A 23 26.09 1.09 -8.11
CA VAL A 23 27.47 1.57 -8.07
C VAL A 23 28.12 1.07 -6.78
N LYS A 24 29.24 0.35 -6.92
CA LYS A 24 30.08 -0.10 -5.80
C LYS A 24 31.34 0.75 -5.69
N TYR A 25 31.91 0.87 -4.50
CA TYR A 25 33.15 1.62 -4.25
C TYR A 25 34.29 1.22 -5.19
N ASN A 26 34.53 -0.09 -5.37
CA ASN A 26 35.56 -0.58 -6.28
C ASN A 26 35.34 -0.14 -7.74
N MET A 27 34.09 -0.02 -8.19
CA MET A 27 33.80 0.45 -9.55
C MET A 27 34.15 1.92 -9.70
N ILE A 28 33.83 2.75 -8.71
CA ILE A 28 34.17 4.17 -8.72
C ILE A 28 35.69 4.35 -8.74
N LEU A 29 36.40 3.64 -7.86
CA LEU A 29 37.87 3.72 -7.76
C LEU A 29 38.57 3.26 -9.03
N SER A 30 38.07 2.21 -9.68
CA SER A 30 38.61 1.74 -10.96
C SER A 30 38.34 2.71 -12.11
N LEU A 31 37.16 3.34 -12.13
CA LEU A 31 36.81 4.34 -13.16
C LEU A 31 37.61 5.63 -12.98
N MET A 32 37.75 6.13 -11.75
CA MET A 32 38.57 7.33 -11.45
C MET A 32 40.06 7.15 -11.80
N ARG A 33 40.55 5.90 -11.83
CA ARG A 33 41.94 5.59 -12.20
C ARG A 33 42.19 5.69 -13.71
N LEU A 34 41.16 5.44 -14.51
CA LEU A 34 41.23 5.54 -15.98
C LEU A 34 40.91 6.98 -16.36
N GLN A 35 41.89 7.71 -16.91
CA GLN A 35 41.74 9.16 -17.16
C GLN A 35 40.56 9.53 -18.08
N ASP A 36 40.11 8.60 -18.92
CA ASP A 36 39.05 8.85 -19.92
C ASP A 36 37.63 8.49 -19.45
N TYR A 37 37.45 7.84 -18.29
CA TYR A 37 36.15 7.30 -17.89
C TYR A 37 35.59 7.92 -16.61
N ARG A 38 34.54 8.74 -16.80
CA ARG A 38 33.78 9.33 -15.71
C ARG A 38 32.67 8.39 -15.20
N PRO A 39 32.52 8.16 -13.89
CA PRO A 39 31.45 7.32 -13.32
C PRO A 39 30.03 7.70 -13.78
N GLU A 40 29.78 8.99 -13.98
CA GLU A 40 28.51 9.55 -14.44
C GLU A 40 28.14 9.05 -15.84
N TYR A 41 29.13 8.85 -16.71
CA TYR A 41 28.92 8.30 -18.05
C TYR A 41 28.40 6.87 -17.97
N LEU A 42 28.99 6.06 -17.09
CA LEU A 42 28.58 4.68 -16.88
C LEU A 42 27.17 4.58 -16.28
N ILE A 43 26.83 5.47 -15.35
CA ILE A 43 25.46 5.54 -14.79
C ILE A 43 24.45 5.88 -15.88
N LYS A 44 24.73 6.89 -16.72
CA LYS A 44 23.84 7.30 -17.81
C LYS A 44 23.65 6.22 -18.87
N LYS A 45 24.66 5.39 -19.12
CA LYS A 45 24.60 4.27 -20.08
C LYS A 45 24.18 2.94 -19.44
N SER A 46 23.87 2.93 -18.15
CA SER A 46 23.45 1.70 -17.47
C SER A 46 22.09 1.21 -17.97
N PHE A 47 21.90 -0.11 -18.00
CA PHE A 47 20.62 -0.70 -18.38
C PHE A 47 19.48 -0.27 -17.45
N ARG A 48 19.77 -0.02 -16.17
CA ARG A 48 18.80 0.53 -15.21
C ARG A 48 18.31 1.92 -15.62
N GLN A 49 19.22 2.79 -16.05
CA GLN A 49 18.84 4.12 -16.54
C GLN A 49 17.98 4.03 -17.81
N PHE A 50 18.34 3.13 -18.73
CA PHE A 50 17.55 2.87 -19.93
C PHE A 50 16.11 2.42 -19.62
N GLN A 51 15.94 1.52 -18.64
CA GLN A 51 14.61 1.07 -18.20
C GLN A 51 13.80 2.21 -17.60
N ASN A 52 14.40 3.01 -16.71
CA ASN A 52 13.74 4.17 -16.10
C ASN A 52 13.32 5.20 -17.16
N ASP A 53 14.21 5.52 -18.11
CA ASP A 53 13.93 6.47 -19.18
C ASP A 53 12.83 5.97 -20.13
N LYS A 54 12.76 4.65 -20.35
CA LYS A 54 11.68 4.02 -21.13
C LYS A 54 10.33 4.06 -20.40
N GLU A 55 10.32 3.90 -19.08
CA GLU A 55 9.09 3.95 -18.28
C GLU A 55 8.59 5.38 -18.04
N LEU A 56 9.50 6.36 -18.00
CA LEU A 56 9.20 7.76 -17.68
C LEU A 56 8.05 8.37 -18.52
N PRO A 57 7.99 8.22 -19.86
CA PRO A 57 6.86 8.73 -20.65
C PRO A 57 5.51 8.12 -20.24
N SER A 58 5.49 6.84 -19.88
CA SER A 58 4.25 6.16 -19.46
C SER A 58 3.75 6.70 -18.12
N ILE A 59 4.66 6.96 -17.18
CA ILE A 59 4.36 7.56 -15.88
C ILE A 59 3.86 9.00 -16.08
N LYS A 60 4.55 9.80 -16.91
CA LYS A 60 4.12 11.16 -17.24
C LYS A 60 2.71 11.21 -17.84
N LYS A 61 2.39 10.28 -18.75
CA LYS A 61 1.03 10.14 -19.31
C LYS A 61 0.00 9.79 -18.24
N LYS A 62 0.32 8.87 -17.32
CA LYS A 62 -0.58 8.54 -16.19
C LYS A 62 -0.83 9.74 -15.28
N ILE A 63 0.23 10.49 -14.94
CA ILE A 63 0.12 11.71 -14.13
C ILE A 63 -0.77 12.74 -14.83
N ALA A 64 -0.57 12.95 -16.13
CA ALA A 64 -1.39 13.88 -16.91
C ALA A 64 -2.87 13.46 -16.94
N LYS A 65 -3.14 12.16 -17.14
CA LYS A 65 -4.50 11.60 -17.12
C LYS A 65 -5.17 11.80 -15.77
N LEU A 66 -4.47 11.50 -14.67
CA LEU A 66 -4.99 11.70 -13.31
C LEU A 66 -5.23 13.19 -13.00
N HIS A 67 -4.35 14.09 -13.45
CA HIS A 67 -4.58 15.53 -13.30
C HIS A 67 -5.81 16.00 -14.05
N GLN A 68 -6.03 15.48 -15.26
CA GLN A 68 -7.24 15.79 -16.03
C GLN A 68 -8.49 15.27 -15.32
N GLU A 69 -8.48 14.03 -14.83
CA GLU A 69 -9.58 13.45 -14.05
C GLU A 69 -9.88 14.29 -12.79
N ILE A 70 -8.85 14.80 -12.10
CA ILE A 70 -9.04 15.69 -10.95
C ILE A 70 -9.64 17.03 -11.36
N GLN A 71 -9.22 17.60 -12.50
CA GLN A 71 -9.76 18.87 -12.99
C GLN A 71 -11.21 18.76 -13.47
N GLU A 72 -11.61 17.60 -13.99
CA GLU A 72 -12.99 17.33 -14.40
C GLU A 72 -13.93 17.20 -13.20
N ILE A 73 -13.43 16.80 -12.03
CA ILE A 73 -14.20 16.72 -10.79
C ILE A 73 -14.54 18.14 -10.32
N THR A 74 -15.79 18.55 -10.55
CA THR A 74 -16.35 19.80 -10.02
C THR A 74 -17.09 19.51 -8.72
N ILE A 75 -16.64 20.11 -7.62
CA ILE A 75 -17.26 19.98 -6.29
C ILE A 75 -17.93 21.30 -5.92
N GLU A 76 -19.20 21.22 -5.51
CA GLU A 76 -19.91 22.37 -4.96
C GLU A 76 -19.37 22.71 -3.56
N ASN A 77 -18.89 23.95 -3.37
CA ASN A 77 -18.33 24.45 -2.10
C ASN A 77 -17.22 23.55 -1.48
N PRO A 78 -16.01 23.53 -2.08
CA PRO A 78 -14.94 22.60 -1.70
C PRO A 78 -14.54 22.69 -0.22
N LYS A 79 -14.54 23.89 0.37
CA LYS A 79 -14.16 24.10 1.78
C LYS A 79 -15.06 23.37 2.77
N LYS A 80 -16.38 23.38 2.55
CA LYS A 80 -17.33 22.70 3.44
C LYS A 80 -17.25 21.18 3.31
N VAL A 81 -17.02 20.70 2.09
CA VAL A 81 -16.85 19.26 1.82
C VAL A 81 -15.56 18.74 2.45
N GLU A 82 -14.48 19.51 2.37
CA GLU A 82 -13.21 19.20 3.02
C GLU A 82 -13.36 19.12 4.55
N GLU A 83 -13.96 20.14 5.17
CA GLU A 83 -14.23 20.14 6.62
C GLU A 83 -15.11 18.94 7.03
N TYR A 84 -16.18 18.65 6.29
CA TYR A 84 -17.06 17.51 6.56
C TYR A 84 -16.30 16.19 6.46
N PHE A 85 -15.51 16.01 5.41
CA PHE A 85 -14.74 14.79 5.19
C PHE A 85 -13.67 14.60 6.28
N GLU A 86 -13.02 15.67 6.72
CA GLU A 86 -12.05 15.62 7.80
C GLU A 86 -12.70 15.17 9.11
N ILE A 87 -13.87 15.71 9.44
CA ILE A 87 -14.63 15.33 10.64
C ILE A 87 -15.07 13.85 10.56
N GLU A 88 -15.62 13.40 9.43
CA GLU A 88 -16.01 11.98 9.23
C GLU A 88 -14.81 11.04 9.42
N LYS A 89 -13.66 11.38 8.81
CA LYS A 89 -12.42 10.60 8.95
C LYS A 89 -11.93 10.56 10.39
N GLN A 90 -12.03 11.68 11.12
CA GLN A 90 -11.69 11.73 12.54
C GLN A 90 -12.64 10.85 13.37
N ILE A 91 -13.95 10.90 13.10
CA ILE A 91 -14.95 10.05 13.78
C ILE A 91 -14.62 8.57 13.54
N GLU A 92 -14.30 8.17 12.32
CA GLU A 92 -13.94 6.79 12.00
C GLU A 92 -12.69 6.34 12.76
N LYS A 93 -11.66 7.18 12.80
CA LYS A 93 -10.44 6.93 13.58
C LYS A 93 -10.74 6.80 15.09
N TYR A 94 -11.57 7.67 15.66
CA TYR A 94 -11.93 7.58 17.07
C TYR A 94 -12.76 6.32 17.36
N ARG A 95 -13.67 5.92 16.45
CA ARG A 95 -14.43 4.67 16.57
C ARG A 95 -13.51 3.46 16.56
N GLU A 96 -12.48 3.46 15.72
CA GLU A 96 -11.49 2.39 15.67
C GLU A 96 -10.69 2.30 16.99
N ASN A 97 -10.17 3.44 17.48
CA ASN A 97 -9.48 3.49 18.77
C ASN A 97 -10.36 2.99 19.93
N VAL A 98 -11.63 3.39 19.96
CA VAL A 98 -12.59 2.94 20.97
C VAL A 98 -12.83 1.43 20.85
N LYS A 99 -12.96 0.90 19.62
CA LYS A 99 -13.10 -0.53 19.36
C LYS A 99 -11.87 -1.31 19.84
N GLU A 100 -10.66 -0.81 19.59
CA GLU A 100 -9.44 -1.43 20.10
C GLU A 100 -9.42 -1.51 21.62
N ILE A 101 -9.84 -0.44 22.31
CA ILE A 101 -9.94 -0.43 23.77
C ILE A 101 -10.92 -1.50 24.26
N TYR A 102 -12.11 -1.61 23.64
CA TYR A 102 -13.08 -2.64 24.00
C TYR A 102 -12.60 -4.05 23.72
N GLN A 103 -11.78 -4.26 22.68
CA GLN A 103 -11.27 -5.58 22.31
C GLN A 103 -10.10 -6.06 23.19
N ARG A 104 -9.54 -5.19 24.04
CA ARG A 104 -8.52 -5.61 25.02
C ARG A 104 -9.10 -6.65 25.97
N GLU A 105 -8.29 -7.68 26.26
CA GLU A 105 -8.64 -8.80 27.11
C GLU A 105 -9.19 -8.35 28.48
N GLU A 106 -8.54 -7.36 29.08
CA GLU A 106 -8.93 -6.74 30.37
C GLU A 106 -10.38 -6.22 30.38
N ASN A 107 -10.88 -5.75 29.23
CA ASN A 107 -12.18 -5.10 29.13
C ASN A 107 -13.28 -6.04 28.62
N ILE A 108 -12.95 -6.99 27.73
CA ILE A 108 -13.97 -7.81 27.07
C ILE A 108 -14.33 -9.08 27.85
N ILE A 109 -13.36 -9.68 28.56
CA ILE A 109 -13.51 -11.01 29.18
C ILE A 109 -14.69 -11.03 30.17
N SER A 110 -14.85 -10.01 31.01
CA SER A 110 -15.94 -9.92 32.00
C SER A 110 -17.34 -9.89 31.36
N PHE A 111 -17.45 -9.56 30.08
CA PHE A 111 -18.73 -9.48 29.38
C PHE A 111 -19.01 -10.69 28.48
N LEU A 112 -18.05 -11.59 28.24
CA LEU A 112 -18.21 -12.79 27.41
C LEU A 112 -18.89 -13.95 28.17
N VAL A 113 -20.09 -13.68 28.69
CA VAL A 113 -20.93 -14.68 29.36
C VAL A 113 -21.73 -15.48 28.32
N PRO A 114 -21.88 -16.81 28.47
CA PRO A 114 -22.76 -17.60 27.61
C PRO A 114 -24.17 -17.01 27.53
N GLY A 115 -24.73 -16.94 26.32
CA GLY A 115 -26.05 -16.35 26.05
C GLY A 115 -26.03 -14.85 25.72
N ARG A 116 -24.88 -14.16 25.80
CA ARG A 116 -24.78 -12.75 25.38
C ARG A 116 -24.73 -12.61 23.87
N ILE A 117 -25.43 -11.61 23.34
CA ILE A 117 -25.43 -11.27 21.92
C ILE A 117 -24.19 -10.43 21.61
N ILE A 118 -23.44 -10.83 20.59
CA ILE A 118 -22.25 -10.15 20.09
C ILE A 118 -22.35 -9.98 18.57
N ARG A 119 -21.71 -8.94 18.02
CA ARG A 119 -21.59 -8.77 16.56
C ARG A 119 -20.19 -9.19 16.14
N VAL A 120 -20.11 -10.21 15.30
CA VAL A 120 -18.82 -10.76 14.85
C VAL A 120 -18.46 -10.12 13.52
N LYS A 121 -17.42 -9.28 13.55
CA LYS A 121 -16.84 -8.68 12.36
C LYS A 121 -15.40 -9.12 12.24
N ASP A 122 -15.09 -9.81 11.16
CA ASP A 122 -13.73 -10.15 10.81
C ASP A 122 -13.09 -8.94 10.11
N MET A 123 -12.07 -8.35 10.75
CA MET A 123 -11.32 -7.23 10.20
C MET A 123 -10.35 -7.65 9.10
N VAL A 124 -9.89 -8.91 9.08
CA VAL A 124 -8.89 -9.39 8.11
C VAL A 124 -9.55 -9.62 6.76
N ASN A 125 -10.69 -10.30 6.76
CA ASN A 125 -11.42 -10.60 5.52
C ASN A 125 -12.48 -9.54 5.16
N LYS A 126 -12.65 -8.51 6.00
CA LYS A 126 -13.73 -7.50 5.91
C LYS A 126 -15.14 -8.11 5.82
N ILE A 127 -15.32 -9.26 6.48
CA ILE A 127 -16.60 -9.98 6.50
C ILE A 127 -17.34 -9.63 7.79
N ASP A 128 -18.56 -9.13 7.65
CA ASP A 128 -19.50 -8.95 8.76
C ASP A 128 -20.37 -10.20 8.83
N TRP A 129 -20.13 -11.04 9.83
CA TRP A 129 -20.92 -12.26 10.08
C TRP A 129 -22.26 -11.93 10.75
N GLY A 130 -22.49 -10.67 11.10
CA GLY A 130 -23.71 -10.22 11.74
C GLY A 130 -23.71 -10.51 13.24
N TRP A 131 -24.92 -10.74 13.78
CA TRP A 131 -25.14 -10.97 15.20
C TRP A 131 -25.08 -12.47 15.51
N GLY A 132 -24.37 -12.82 16.58
CA GLY A 132 -24.26 -14.17 17.11
C GLY A 132 -24.42 -14.18 18.63
N ILE A 133 -24.52 -15.38 19.20
CA ILE A 133 -24.64 -15.60 20.64
C ILE A 133 -23.36 -16.31 21.12
N VAL A 134 -22.81 -15.87 22.24
CA VAL A 134 -21.67 -16.54 22.89
C VAL A 134 -22.13 -17.90 23.42
N ILE A 135 -21.49 -18.98 22.95
CA ILE A 135 -21.81 -20.36 23.37
C ILE A 135 -20.95 -20.75 24.58
N ASN A 136 -19.64 -20.59 24.47
CA ASN A 136 -18.70 -20.81 25.56
C ASN A 136 -17.42 -19.99 25.31
N PHE A 137 -16.75 -19.60 26.40
CA PHE A 137 -15.44 -18.94 26.38
C PHE A 137 -14.56 -19.70 27.37
N THR A 138 -13.47 -20.31 26.88
CA THR A 138 -12.52 -21.08 27.69
C THR A 138 -11.23 -20.30 27.88
#